data_AF-A0A915D9E1-F1
#
_entry.id   AF-A0A915D9E1-F1
#
_cell.length_a   1.000
_cell.length_b   1.000
_cell.length_c   1.000
_cell.angle_alpha   90.00
_cell.angle_beta   90.00
_cell.angle_gamma   90.00
#
_symmetry.space_group_name_H-M   'P 1'
#
loop_
_entity.id
_entity.type
_entity.pdbx_description
1 polymer ?
#
loop_
_entity_poly.entity_id
_entity_poly.type
_entity_poly.pdbx_seq_one_letter_code
_entity_poly.pdbx_strand_id
1 'polypeptide(L)'
;MSLSVATRRLCKWRSLAVLCKRSNSNTISSEAAKKISEEAQEDASKGKLSMPNKTYLLAEFFDRPENFGKSEIRPLYRPGRSWTLDELRLKSSLDLHKLWYILLKERNMLLTMREAYLLRAKIFPNPERIDRVQESMNNLELVVHERNDAYLRLETGKGASPPVRNVTSPIGFTYPEQAQEHYEPAEVTGKKKYEEPYLDDDAYLMQKLWNEKMFMKEEIATHDKYYEKMSTRDGEKFRLGLRKSFNRLEDMPKTIVAESKSAVS
;
A
#
# COMPACT_ATOMS: atom_id res chain seq x y z
N MET A 1 -28.68 -9.35 41.24
CA MET A 1 -29.46 -8.19 41.73
C MET A 1 -28.45 -7.06 41.87
N SER A 2 -28.44 -5.94 41.13
CA SER A 2 -29.47 -5.16 40.45
C SER A 2 -28.83 -4.44 39.24
N LEU A 3 -29.56 -4.38 38.13
CA LEU A 3 -29.26 -3.61 36.93
C LEU A 3 -29.66 -2.13 37.12
N SER A 4 -28.90 -1.19 36.56
CA SER A 4 -29.43 0.00 35.84
C SER A 4 -28.28 0.86 35.30
N VAL A 5 -28.03 0.93 33.99
CA VAL A 5 -28.75 1.64 32.91
C VAL A 5 -27.94 2.87 32.49
N ALA A 6 -27.37 2.75 31.29
CA ALA A 6 -26.72 3.80 30.54
C ALA A 6 -27.76 4.78 29.97
N THR A 7 -27.53 6.08 30.13
CA THR A 7 -28.33 7.13 29.49
C THR A 7 -27.59 7.71 28.29
N ARG A 8 -28.13 7.45 27.09
CA ARG A 8 -27.72 8.07 25.82
C ARG A 8 -28.34 9.48 25.74
N ARG A 9 -27.51 10.50 25.52
CA ARG A 9 -27.96 11.85 25.16
C ARG A 9 -28.21 11.91 23.65
N LEU A 10 -29.47 12.08 23.26
CA LEU A 10 -29.90 12.45 21.91
C LEU A 10 -30.22 13.95 21.89
N CYS A 11 -29.46 14.72 21.12
CA CYS A 11 -29.70 16.14 20.90
C CYS A 11 -30.89 16.35 19.95
N LYS A 12 -31.88 17.09 20.44
CA LYS A 12 -33.05 17.59 19.70
C LYS A 12 -32.61 18.55 18.59
N TRP A 13 -33.03 18.31 17.35
CA TRP A 13 -33.10 19.33 16.31
C TRP A 13 -34.50 19.94 16.30
N ARG A 14 -34.58 21.25 16.55
CA ARG A 14 -35.83 22.04 16.49
C ARG A 14 -36.06 22.51 15.06
N SER A 15 -37.32 22.43 14.67
CA SER A 15 -37.93 23.00 13.46
C SER A 15 -37.67 24.49 13.31
N LEU A 16 -37.44 24.90 12.06
CA LEU A 16 -37.72 26.26 11.55
C LEU A 16 -38.45 26.10 10.22
N ALA A 17 -39.77 26.24 10.26
CA ALA A 17 -40.61 26.40 9.08
C ALA A 17 -40.75 27.90 8.82
N VAL A 18 -40.34 28.36 7.65
CA VAL A 18 -40.66 29.70 7.14
C VAL A 18 -41.52 29.53 5.90
N LEU A 19 -42.70 30.14 5.98
CA LEU A 19 -43.66 30.37 4.90
C LEU A 19 -42.98 31.08 3.71
N CYS A 20 -43.22 30.59 2.49
CA CYS A 20 -43.26 31.46 1.31
C CYS A 20 -44.49 31.12 0.47
N LYS A 21 -45.14 32.19 0.00
CA LYS A 21 -46.48 32.24 -0.57
C LYS A 21 -46.57 31.56 -1.94
N ARG A 22 -47.78 31.07 -2.19
CA ARG A 22 -48.32 30.52 -3.42
C ARG A 22 -48.60 31.63 -4.44
N SER A 23 -48.17 31.46 -5.69
CA SER A 23 -49.02 31.45 -6.90
C SER A 23 -48.21 31.71 -8.18
N ASN A 24 -48.19 30.75 -9.11
CA ASN A 24 -48.73 30.99 -10.46
C ASN A 24 -48.91 29.68 -11.22
N SER A 25 -50.09 29.57 -11.81
CA SER A 25 -50.57 28.51 -12.68
C SER A 25 -49.94 28.59 -14.06
N ASN A 26 -49.31 27.50 -14.51
CA ASN A 26 -49.12 27.23 -15.93
C ASN A 26 -49.79 25.88 -16.24
N THR A 27 -50.96 25.98 -16.85
CA THR A 27 -51.67 24.89 -17.52
C THR A 27 -50.82 24.40 -18.68
N ILE A 28 -50.21 23.23 -18.54
CA ILE A 28 -49.62 22.52 -19.67
C ILE A 28 -50.79 21.93 -20.45
N SER A 29 -50.98 22.39 -21.70
CA SER A 29 -51.95 21.84 -22.64
C SER A 29 -51.78 20.33 -22.74
N SER A 30 -52.91 19.61 -22.79
CA SER A 30 -53.05 18.18 -23.02
C SER A 30 -52.40 17.65 -24.32
N GLU A 31 -51.78 18.53 -25.11
CA GLU A 31 -51.00 18.19 -26.32
C GLU A 31 -49.53 17.90 -26.02
N ALA A 32 -48.94 18.46 -24.95
CA ALA A 32 -47.55 18.16 -24.58
C ALA A 32 -47.40 16.78 -23.93
N ALA A 33 -48.44 16.30 -23.25
CA ALA A 33 -48.48 14.96 -22.66
C ALA A 33 -48.62 13.85 -23.72
N LYS A 34 -49.25 14.16 -24.87
CA LYS A 34 -49.42 13.21 -25.98
C LYS A 34 -48.15 13.01 -26.82
N LYS A 35 -47.31 14.05 -26.95
CA LYS A 35 -46.01 13.95 -27.62
C LYS A 35 -45.00 13.07 -26.87
N ILE A 36 -45.07 13.04 -25.54
CA ILE A 36 -44.21 12.18 -24.70
C ILE A 36 -44.62 10.70 -24.79
N SER A 37 -45.87 10.39 -25.15
CA SER A 37 -46.33 9.01 -25.34
C SER A 37 -46.05 8.43 -26.73
N GLU A 38 -45.88 9.26 -27.76
CA GLU A 38 -45.61 8.80 -29.14
C GLU A 38 -44.12 8.56 -29.40
N GLU A 39 -43.21 9.32 -28.79
CA GLU A 39 -41.76 9.04 -28.88
C GLU A 39 -41.34 7.75 -28.13
N ALA A 40 -42.22 7.19 -27.30
CA ALA A 40 -41.97 5.94 -26.57
C ALA A 40 -42.27 4.66 -27.39
N GLN A 41 -42.77 4.78 -28.62
CA GLN A 41 -43.20 3.63 -29.44
C GLN A 41 -42.28 3.25 -30.62
N GLU A 42 -41.25 4.04 -30.95
CA GLU A 42 -40.30 3.68 -32.02
C GLU A 42 -39.04 2.93 -31.53
N ASP A 43 -38.74 2.94 -30.23
CA ASP A 43 -37.55 2.27 -29.68
C ASP A 43 -37.71 0.75 -29.45
N ALA A 44 -38.88 0.18 -29.75
CA ALA A 44 -39.17 -1.25 -29.59
C ALA A 44 -38.62 -2.14 -30.73
N SER A 45 -38.02 -1.56 -31.78
CA SER A 45 -37.52 -2.29 -32.96
C SER A 45 -36.02 -2.63 -32.94
N LYS A 46 -35.27 -2.21 -31.92
CA LYS A 46 -33.87 -2.60 -31.74
C LYS A 46 -33.67 -3.13 -30.33
N GLY A 47 -33.64 -4.45 -30.21
CA GLY A 47 -33.42 -5.16 -28.94
C GLY A 47 -32.19 -4.66 -28.18
N LYS A 48 -32.42 -3.76 -27.23
CA LYS A 48 -31.56 -3.52 -26.08
C LYS A 48 -32.48 -3.46 -24.86
N LEU A 49 -32.60 -4.59 -24.18
CA LEU A 49 -33.09 -4.57 -22.80
C LEU A 49 -32.11 -3.71 -21.98
N SER A 50 -32.50 -2.47 -21.70
CA SER A 50 -31.93 -1.69 -20.62
C SER A 50 -32.29 -2.40 -19.32
N MET A 51 -31.36 -3.20 -18.80
CA MET A 51 -31.53 -3.79 -17.47
C MET A 51 -31.44 -2.67 -16.43
N PRO A 52 -32.22 -2.71 -15.34
CA PRO A 52 -32.20 -1.67 -14.32
C PRO A 52 -30.81 -1.58 -13.68
N ASN A 53 -30.30 -0.35 -13.55
CA ASN A 53 -28.92 0.05 -13.21
C ASN A 53 -28.26 -0.58 -11.94
N LYS A 54 -28.95 -1.44 -11.18
CA LYS A 54 -28.44 -2.05 -9.94
C LYS A 54 -27.71 -3.39 -10.13
N THR A 55 -28.02 -4.16 -11.18
CA THR A 55 -27.35 -5.46 -11.44
C THR A 55 -25.91 -5.32 -11.93
N TYR A 56 -25.51 -4.12 -12.36
CA TYR A 56 -24.17 -3.84 -12.88
C TYR A 56 -23.10 -3.65 -11.79
N LEU A 57 -23.50 -3.34 -10.55
CA LEU A 57 -22.53 -2.98 -9.50
C LEU A 57 -21.68 -4.17 -9.07
N LEU A 58 -22.27 -5.38 -9.01
CA LEU A 58 -21.55 -6.60 -8.70
C LEU A 58 -20.81 -7.15 -9.93
N ALA A 59 -21.31 -6.88 -11.14
CA ALA A 59 -20.70 -7.35 -12.37
C ALA A 59 -19.28 -6.77 -12.58
N GLU A 60 -18.98 -5.59 -12.03
CA GLU A 60 -17.64 -4.98 -12.08
C GLU A 60 -16.56 -5.80 -11.36
N PHE A 61 -16.94 -6.67 -10.42
CA PHE A 61 -15.99 -7.55 -9.71
C PHE A 61 -15.57 -8.78 -10.52
N PHE A 62 -16.20 -9.01 -11.68
CA PHE A 62 -15.89 -10.13 -12.53
C PHE A 62 -15.36 -9.64 -13.87
N ASP A 63 -14.45 -10.41 -14.47
CA ASP A 63 -14.00 -10.12 -15.83
C ASP A 63 -15.16 -10.34 -16.81
N ARG A 64 -14.97 -9.88 -18.05
CA ARG A 64 -15.93 -10.10 -19.13
C ARG A 64 -16.27 -11.59 -19.23
N PRO A 65 -17.55 -11.95 -19.45
CA PRO A 65 -17.97 -13.35 -19.49
C PRO A 65 -17.27 -14.14 -20.60
N GLU A 66 -16.82 -13.46 -21.65
CA GLU A 66 -16.04 -14.04 -22.74
C GLU A 66 -14.69 -14.60 -22.29
N ASN A 67 -14.08 -14.06 -21.23
CA ASN A 67 -12.76 -14.48 -20.77
C ASN A 67 -12.81 -15.69 -19.84
N PHE A 68 -14.00 -16.13 -19.42
CA PHE A 68 -14.13 -17.26 -18.50
C PHE A 68 -13.71 -18.58 -19.15
N GLY A 69 -12.93 -19.38 -18.41
CA GLY A 69 -12.51 -20.71 -18.82
C GLY A 69 -11.38 -20.77 -19.86
N LYS A 70 -10.89 -19.61 -20.32
CA LYS A 70 -9.72 -19.54 -21.22
C LYS A 70 -8.42 -19.58 -20.40
N SER A 71 -7.42 -20.28 -20.89
CA SER A 71 -6.06 -20.30 -20.30
C SER A 71 -5.34 -18.97 -20.51
N GLU A 72 -5.52 -18.36 -21.68
CA GLU A 72 -4.94 -17.07 -22.04
C GLU A 72 -6.02 -16.12 -22.59
N ILE A 73 -5.87 -14.84 -22.25
CA ILE A 73 -6.70 -13.77 -22.81
C ILE A 73 -6.29 -13.51 -24.27
N ARG A 74 -7.25 -13.20 -25.14
CA ARG A 74 -6.99 -12.90 -26.56
C ARG A 74 -5.94 -11.77 -26.69
N PRO A 75 -5.05 -11.80 -27.69
CA PRO A 75 -3.98 -10.80 -27.84
C PRO A 75 -4.47 -9.35 -27.83
N LEU A 76 -5.63 -9.07 -28.44
CA LEU A 76 -6.24 -7.73 -28.47
C LEU A 76 -6.66 -7.22 -27.08
N TYR A 77 -6.99 -8.14 -26.16
CA TYR A 77 -7.39 -7.85 -24.79
C TYR A 77 -6.30 -8.23 -23.79
N ARG A 78 -5.08 -8.50 -24.27
CA ARG A 78 -3.93 -8.73 -23.41
C ARG A 78 -3.71 -7.44 -22.60
N PRO A 79 -3.49 -7.54 -21.28
CA PRO A 79 -3.17 -6.36 -20.49
C PRO A 79 -1.97 -5.64 -21.10
N GLY A 80 -2.08 -4.31 -21.16
CA GLY A 80 -1.02 -3.45 -21.67
C GLY A 80 0.16 -3.35 -20.70
N ARG A 81 1.06 -2.44 -21.02
CA ARG A 81 2.18 -2.01 -20.17
C ARG A 81 1.64 -1.32 -18.90
N SER A 82 2.41 -1.35 -17.81
CA SER A 82 2.16 -0.50 -16.63
C SER A 82 2.37 0.98 -16.95
N TRP A 83 1.70 1.85 -16.18
CA TRP A 83 1.88 3.30 -16.28
C TRP A 83 3.25 3.72 -15.75
N THR A 84 4.02 4.49 -16.51
CA THR A 84 5.29 5.05 -16.03
C THR A 84 5.11 6.36 -15.30
N LEU A 85 6.06 6.65 -14.40
CA LEU A 85 6.14 7.91 -13.65
C LEU A 85 6.05 9.14 -14.58
N ASP A 86 6.76 9.14 -15.70
CA ASP A 86 6.79 10.29 -16.61
C ASP A 86 5.45 10.56 -17.29
N GLU A 87 4.69 9.51 -17.64
CA GLU A 87 3.34 9.65 -18.20
C GLU A 87 2.38 10.23 -17.16
N LEU A 88 2.51 9.79 -15.91
CA LEU A 88 1.67 10.21 -14.79
C LEU A 88 1.97 11.65 -14.36
N ARG A 89 3.23 12.09 -14.44
CA ARG A 89 3.64 13.48 -14.16
C ARG A 89 2.99 14.49 -15.09
N LEU A 90 2.66 14.11 -16.32
CA LEU A 90 1.97 14.95 -17.31
C LEU A 90 0.46 15.09 -17.07
N LYS A 91 -0.14 14.27 -16.19
CA LYS A 91 -1.60 14.26 -15.95
C LYS A 91 -2.01 15.20 -14.83
N SER A 92 -3.23 15.72 -14.92
CA SER A 92 -3.85 16.54 -13.87
C SER A 92 -4.16 15.70 -12.62
N SER A 93 -4.19 16.32 -11.43
CA SER A 93 -4.50 15.60 -10.18
C SER A 93 -5.92 15.00 -10.17
N LEU A 94 -6.88 15.63 -10.86
CA LEU A 94 -8.24 15.10 -11.02
C LEU A 94 -8.25 13.82 -11.85
N ASP A 95 -7.43 13.76 -12.91
CA ASP A 95 -7.33 12.57 -13.76
C ASP A 95 -6.57 11.44 -13.06
N LEU A 96 -5.54 11.75 -12.28
CA LEU A 96 -4.86 10.76 -11.42
C LEU A 96 -5.83 10.14 -10.41
N HIS A 97 -6.69 10.95 -9.78
CA HIS A 97 -7.71 10.47 -8.86
C HIS A 97 -8.72 9.55 -9.55
N LYS A 98 -9.20 9.91 -10.76
CA LYS A 98 -10.07 9.02 -11.56
C LYS A 98 -9.36 7.73 -11.94
N LEU A 99 -8.10 7.82 -12.36
CA LEU A 99 -7.28 6.68 -12.76
C LEU A 99 -7.06 5.71 -11.59
N TRP A 100 -6.83 6.22 -10.38
CA TRP A 100 -6.74 5.40 -9.17
C TRP A 100 -7.96 4.51 -8.99
N TYR A 101 -9.18 5.05 -9.15
CA TYR A 101 -10.40 4.24 -9.04
C TYR A 101 -10.55 3.20 -10.16
N ILE A 102 -10.13 3.52 -11.38
CA ILE A 102 -10.15 2.57 -12.50
C ILE A 102 -9.23 1.39 -12.18
N LEU A 103 -8.01 1.66 -11.71
CA LEU A 103 -7.05 0.62 -11.30
C LEU A 103 -7.51 -0.14 -10.06
N LEU A 104 -8.18 0.52 -9.12
CA LEU A 104 -8.72 -0.12 -7.93
C LEU A 104 -9.83 -1.13 -8.28
N LYS A 105 -10.74 -0.78 -9.20
CA LYS A 105 -11.77 -1.70 -9.69
C LYS A 105 -11.14 -2.91 -10.36
N GLU A 106 -10.16 -2.67 -11.22
CA GLU A 106 -9.39 -3.71 -11.89
C GLU A 106 -8.65 -4.63 -10.90
N ARG A 107 -7.95 -4.07 -9.91
CA ARG A 107 -7.28 -4.85 -8.85
C ARG A 107 -8.28 -5.72 -8.08
N ASN A 108 -9.43 -5.16 -7.69
CA ASN A 108 -10.47 -5.90 -6.97
C ASN A 108 -11.03 -7.06 -7.81
N MET A 109 -11.27 -6.81 -9.10
CA MET A 109 -11.71 -7.85 -10.05
C MET A 109 -10.65 -8.95 -10.23
N LEU A 110 -9.35 -8.63 -10.24
CA LEU A 110 -8.31 -9.66 -10.34
C LEU A 110 -8.15 -10.49 -9.07
N LEU A 111 -8.31 -9.86 -7.90
CA LEU A 111 -8.24 -10.56 -6.61
C LEU A 111 -9.39 -11.56 -6.43
N THR A 112 -10.62 -11.18 -6.78
CA THR A 112 -11.77 -12.11 -6.76
C THR A 112 -11.55 -13.29 -7.69
N MET A 113 -11.04 -13.05 -8.90
CA MET A 113 -10.72 -14.10 -9.86
C MET A 113 -9.59 -15.00 -9.32
N ARG A 114 -8.50 -14.43 -8.80
CA ARG A 114 -7.39 -15.19 -8.22
C ARG A 114 -7.87 -16.17 -7.15
N GLU A 115 -8.71 -15.69 -6.24
CA GLU A 115 -9.29 -16.54 -5.19
C GLU A 115 -10.18 -17.64 -5.76
N ALA A 116 -11.04 -17.32 -6.74
CA ALA A 116 -11.89 -18.31 -7.40
C ALA A 116 -11.10 -19.40 -8.14
N TYR A 117 -9.95 -19.06 -8.73
CA TYR A 117 -9.04 -20.02 -9.37
C TYR A 117 -8.28 -20.87 -8.34
N LEU A 118 -7.82 -20.26 -7.25
CA LEU A 118 -7.16 -20.95 -6.15
C LEU A 118 -8.08 -21.99 -5.50
N LEU A 119 -9.32 -21.63 -5.19
CA LEU A 119 -10.33 -22.54 -4.64
C LEU A 119 -10.65 -23.72 -5.56
N ARG A 120 -10.53 -23.51 -6.88
CA ARG A 120 -10.74 -24.55 -7.90
C ARG A 120 -9.46 -25.31 -8.25
N ALA A 121 -8.34 -25.03 -7.58
CA ALA A 121 -7.01 -25.58 -7.88
C ALA A 121 -6.62 -25.43 -9.37
N LYS A 122 -6.97 -24.30 -10.00
CA LYS A 122 -6.65 -23.98 -11.39
C LYS A 122 -5.60 -22.87 -11.46
N ILE A 123 -4.76 -22.92 -12.49
CA ILE A 123 -3.78 -21.88 -12.77
C ILE A 123 -4.52 -20.59 -13.18
N PHE A 124 -4.11 -19.47 -12.59
CA PHE A 124 -4.68 -18.17 -12.90
C PHE A 124 -4.27 -17.71 -14.31
N PRO A 125 -5.20 -17.27 -15.16
CA PRO A 125 -4.87 -16.76 -16.49
C PRO A 125 -4.11 -15.43 -16.36
N ASN A 126 -2.92 -15.35 -16.95
CA ASN A 126 -2.08 -14.14 -17.00
C ASN A 126 -1.82 -13.46 -15.62
N PRO A 127 -1.02 -14.07 -14.73
CA PRO A 127 -0.71 -13.52 -13.41
C PRO A 127 -0.03 -12.15 -13.47
N GLU A 128 0.74 -11.87 -14.52
CA GLU A 128 1.43 -10.61 -14.75
C GLU A 128 0.51 -9.37 -14.71
N ARG A 129 -0.80 -9.55 -14.99
CA ARG A 129 -1.78 -8.46 -14.94
C ARG A 129 -1.85 -7.83 -13.54
N ILE A 130 -1.74 -8.66 -12.50
CA ILE A 130 -1.77 -8.20 -11.10
C ILE A 130 -0.56 -7.34 -10.81
N ASP A 131 0.62 -7.80 -11.22
CA ASP A 131 1.88 -7.11 -10.97
C ASP A 131 1.93 -5.75 -11.67
N ARG A 132 1.45 -5.67 -12.93
CA ARG A 132 1.39 -4.41 -13.69
C ARG A 132 0.43 -3.39 -13.10
N VAL A 133 -0.71 -3.84 -12.57
CA VAL A 133 -1.67 -2.97 -11.87
C VAL A 133 -1.05 -2.46 -10.57
N GLN A 134 -0.40 -3.34 -9.81
CA GLN A 134 0.28 -2.97 -8.57
C GLN A 134 1.41 -1.96 -8.82
N GLU A 135 2.23 -2.18 -9.83
CA GLU A 135 3.28 -1.25 -10.24
C GLU A 135 2.71 0.12 -10.63
N SER A 136 1.62 0.14 -11.40
CA SER A 136 0.94 1.39 -11.78
C SER A 136 0.36 2.13 -10.57
N MET A 137 -0.19 1.41 -9.59
CA MET A 137 -0.69 2.00 -8.35
C MET A 137 0.43 2.60 -7.50
N ASN A 138 1.56 1.89 -7.36
CA ASN A 138 2.72 2.39 -6.64
C ASN A 138 3.27 3.65 -7.32
N ASN A 139 3.39 3.64 -8.65
CA ASN A 139 3.84 4.80 -9.43
C ASN A 139 2.91 6.02 -9.26
N LEU A 140 1.59 5.80 -9.22
CA LEU A 140 0.61 6.85 -8.94
C LEU A 140 0.78 7.45 -7.54
N GLU A 141 0.91 6.60 -6.53
CA GLU A 141 1.11 7.02 -5.14
C GLU A 141 2.38 7.86 -5.01
N LEU A 142 3.48 7.41 -5.63
CA LEU A 142 4.74 8.14 -5.67
C LEU A 142 4.58 9.53 -6.30
N VAL A 143 3.96 9.65 -7.48
CA VAL A 143 3.78 10.96 -8.14
C VAL A 143 2.90 11.91 -7.31
N VAL A 144 1.87 11.39 -6.64
CA VAL A 144 1.02 12.19 -5.77
C VAL A 144 1.79 12.65 -4.53
N HIS A 145 2.59 11.76 -3.93
CA HIS A 145 3.46 12.09 -2.79
C HIS A 145 4.51 13.14 -3.18
N GLU A 146 5.22 12.94 -4.30
CA GLU A 146 6.19 13.90 -4.87
C GLU A 146 5.59 15.31 -5.00
N ARG A 147 4.36 15.41 -5.54
CA ARG A 147 3.66 16.69 -5.72
C ARG A 147 3.29 17.36 -4.39
N ASN A 148 2.70 16.59 -3.47
CA ASN A 148 2.30 17.10 -2.16
C ASN A 148 3.51 17.56 -1.34
N ASP A 149 4.59 16.79 -1.43
CA ASP A 149 5.84 17.05 -0.73
C ASP A 149 6.56 18.29 -1.29
N ALA A 150 6.56 18.48 -2.61
CA ALA A 150 7.05 19.71 -3.24
C ALA A 150 6.24 20.94 -2.81
N TYR A 151 4.91 20.83 -2.79
CA TYR A 151 4.02 21.91 -2.36
C TYR A 151 4.26 22.29 -0.88
N LEU A 152 4.25 21.32 0.02
CA LEU A 152 4.41 21.57 1.46
C LEU A 152 5.80 22.10 1.82
N ARG A 153 6.84 21.67 1.11
CA ARG A 153 8.19 22.23 1.28
C ARG A 153 8.26 23.69 0.88
N LEU A 154 7.53 24.13 -0.14
CA LEU A 154 7.51 25.54 -0.56
C LEU A 154 6.69 26.40 0.40
N GLU A 155 5.54 25.92 0.85
CA GLU A 155 4.63 26.68 1.71
C GLU A 155 5.09 26.72 3.18
N THR A 156 5.45 25.56 3.74
CA THR A 156 5.76 25.40 5.19
C THR A 156 7.24 25.11 5.45
N GLY A 157 8.02 24.73 4.43
CA GLY A 157 9.39 24.23 4.62
C GLY A 157 9.48 22.79 5.14
N LYS A 158 8.33 22.13 5.35
CA LYS A 158 8.24 20.76 5.89
C LYS A 158 7.69 19.81 4.82
N GLY A 159 8.11 18.55 4.87
CA GLY A 159 7.65 17.54 3.92
C GLY A 159 6.22 17.06 4.16
N ALA A 160 5.70 16.26 3.22
CA ALA A 160 4.36 15.67 3.33
C ALA A 160 4.27 14.54 4.35
N SER A 161 5.37 13.81 4.57
CA SER A 161 5.42 12.72 5.53
C SER A 161 5.47 13.23 6.98
N PRO A 162 4.86 12.52 7.95
CA PRO A 162 4.98 12.86 9.35
C PRO A 162 6.45 12.96 9.79
N PRO A 163 6.80 13.90 10.70
CA PRO A 163 8.16 14.04 11.18
C PRO A 163 8.61 12.79 11.93
N VAL A 164 9.87 12.43 11.76
CA VAL A 164 10.51 11.29 12.43
C VAL A 164 11.39 11.84 13.55
N ARG A 165 11.35 11.20 14.71
CA ARG A 165 12.21 11.48 15.85
C ARG A 165 12.91 10.22 16.32
N ASN A 166 14.12 10.35 16.84
CA ASN A 166 14.85 9.20 17.39
C ASN A 166 14.38 8.99 18.83
N VAL A 167 13.90 7.79 19.14
CA VAL A 167 13.41 7.43 20.48
C VAL A 167 14.23 6.25 20.98
N THR A 168 14.71 6.35 22.21
CA THR A 168 15.45 5.26 22.85
C THR A 168 14.51 4.38 23.65
N SER A 169 14.58 3.08 23.38
CA SER A 169 13.92 2.03 24.14
C SER A 169 14.49 1.97 25.56
N PRO A 170 13.73 1.50 26.58
CA PRO A 170 14.29 1.20 27.91
C PRO A 170 15.48 0.22 27.88
N ILE A 171 15.63 -0.59 26.83
CA ILE A 171 16.77 -1.53 26.65
C ILE A 171 18.03 -0.80 26.14
N GLY A 172 17.92 0.48 25.76
CA GLY A 172 19.03 1.32 25.31
C GLY A 172 19.23 1.41 23.80
N PHE A 173 18.34 0.81 23.01
CA PHE A 173 18.37 0.93 21.54
C PHE A 173 17.61 2.17 21.07
N THR A 174 18.27 3.01 20.26
CA THR A 174 17.65 4.15 19.59
C THR A 174 17.01 3.71 18.26
N TYR A 175 15.77 4.13 18.01
CA TYR A 175 15.08 3.85 16.75
C TYR A 175 14.32 5.08 16.25
N PRO A 176 14.26 5.30 14.92
CA PRO A 176 13.42 6.34 14.35
C PRO A 176 11.94 5.97 14.52
N GLU A 177 11.18 6.81 15.22
CA GLU A 177 9.73 6.69 15.40
C GLU A 177 9.03 7.84 14.66
N GLN A 178 8.01 7.52 13.86
CA GLN A 178 7.15 8.53 13.24
C GLN A 178 6.24 9.17 14.29
N ALA A 179 6.08 10.50 14.22
CA ALA A 179 5.16 11.21 15.10
C ALA A 179 3.71 10.76 14.85
N GLN A 180 2.98 10.54 15.96
CA GLN A 180 1.56 10.21 15.94
C GLN A 180 0.73 11.39 16.45
N GLU A 181 -0.51 11.48 15.99
CA GLU A 181 -1.46 12.46 16.48
C GLU A 181 -1.99 12.02 17.85
N HIS A 182 -2.00 12.93 18.81
CA HIS A 182 -2.52 12.71 20.17
C HIS A 182 -3.61 13.73 20.48
N TYR A 183 -4.65 13.31 21.19
CA TYR A 183 -5.76 14.18 21.58
C TYR A 183 -5.35 15.21 22.64
N GLU A 184 -4.54 14.78 23.61
CA GLU A 184 -4.02 15.60 24.71
C GLU A 184 -2.50 15.70 24.63
N PRO A 185 -1.90 16.79 25.16
CA PRO A 185 -0.46 16.91 25.26
C PRO A 185 0.10 15.86 26.23
N ALA A 186 1.37 15.48 26.00
CA ALA A 186 2.03 14.43 26.77
C ALA A 186 2.11 14.71 28.28
N GLU A 187 2.05 15.99 28.68
CA GLU A 187 2.03 16.44 30.08
C GLU A 187 0.80 15.94 30.84
N VAL A 188 -0.36 15.87 30.17
CA VAL A 188 -1.62 15.45 30.80
C VAL A 188 -1.74 13.93 30.80
N THR A 189 -1.35 13.27 29.71
CA THR A 189 -1.40 11.80 29.61
C THR A 189 -0.33 11.11 30.47
N GLY A 190 0.75 11.83 30.84
CA GLY A 190 1.87 11.29 31.62
C GLY A 190 2.74 10.28 30.87
N LYS A 191 2.50 10.07 29.58
CA LYS A 191 3.20 9.10 28.73
C LYS A 191 4.00 9.84 27.66
N LYS A 192 5.14 10.41 28.03
CA LYS A 192 6.08 11.02 27.08
C LYS A 192 7.26 10.08 26.86
N LYS A 193 7.45 9.63 25.61
CA LYS A 193 8.72 8.99 25.22
C LYS A 193 9.73 10.09 24.93
N TYR A 194 10.87 10.05 25.61
CA TYR A 194 11.97 11.01 25.42
C TYR A 194 12.91 10.54 24.30
N GLU A 195 13.53 11.50 23.61
CA GLU A 195 14.49 11.23 22.54
C GLU A 195 15.83 10.75 23.11
N GLU A 196 16.19 11.22 24.30
CA GLU A 196 17.39 10.84 25.04
C GLU A 196 17.00 10.52 26.50
N PRO A 197 16.56 9.30 26.83
CA PRO A 197 16.56 8.85 28.21
C PRO A 197 18.00 8.67 28.68
N TYR A 198 18.20 8.89 29.98
CA TYR A 198 19.40 8.41 30.66
C TYR A 198 19.49 6.89 30.42
N LEU A 199 20.64 6.43 29.92
CA LEU A 199 20.87 5.01 29.70
C LEU A 199 21.16 4.38 31.06
N ASP A 200 20.29 3.50 31.53
CA ASP A 200 20.56 2.70 32.73
C ASP A 200 21.82 1.82 32.51
N ASP A 201 22.53 1.48 33.57
CA ASP A 201 23.75 0.64 33.48
C ASP A 201 23.47 -0.70 32.78
N ASP A 202 22.28 -1.26 33.00
CA ASP A 202 21.81 -2.47 32.33
C ASP A 202 21.63 -2.26 30.82
N ALA A 203 21.07 -1.12 30.41
CA ALA A 203 20.88 -0.76 29.01
C ALA A 203 22.23 -0.55 28.31
N TYR A 204 23.21 0.06 29.00
CA TYR A 204 24.58 0.17 28.51
C TYR A 204 25.24 -1.19 28.31
N LEU A 205 25.14 -2.08 29.30
CA LEU A 205 25.67 -3.44 29.20
C LEU A 205 25.03 -4.20 28.04
N MET A 206 23.72 -4.07 27.85
CA MET A 206 23.01 -4.70 26.74
C MET A 206 23.49 -4.18 25.39
N GLN A 207 23.72 -2.88 25.24
CA GLN A 207 24.29 -2.33 24.01
C GLN A 207 25.69 -2.84 23.74
N LYS A 208 26.55 -2.93 24.77
CA LYS A 208 27.88 -3.52 24.66
C LYS A 208 27.83 -4.98 24.21
N LEU A 209 27.03 -5.82 24.89
CA LEU A 209 26.88 -7.23 24.56
C LEU A 209 26.30 -7.42 23.15
N TRP A 210 25.41 -6.53 22.73
CA TRP A 210 24.87 -6.55 21.37
C TRP A 210 25.94 -6.20 20.33
N ASN A 211 26.76 -5.19 20.59
CA ASN A 211 27.89 -4.82 19.73
C ASN A 211 28.88 -5.99 19.61
N GLU A 212 29.24 -6.63 20.74
CA GLU A 212 30.09 -7.83 20.76
C GLU A 212 29.45 -8.97 19.96
N LYS A 213 28.14 -9.21 20.13
CA LYS A 213 27.40 -10.22 19.37
C LYS A 213 27.38 -9.94 17.87
N MET A 214 27.12 -8.69 17.46
CA MET A 214 27.10 -8.31 16.05
C MET A 214 28.49 -8.41 15.43
N PHE A 215 29.52 -7.97 16.16
CA PHE A 215 30.91 -8.18 15.77
C PHE A 215 31.21 -9.67 15.54
N MET A 216 30.83 -10.55 16.47
CA MET A 216 31.02 -12.00 16.30
C MET A 216 30.27 -12.56 15.10
N LYS A 217 29.05 -12.07 14.82
CA LYS A 217 28.29 -12.48 13.62
C LYS A 217 28.98 -12.03 12.33
N GLU A 218 29.49 -10.81 12.31
CA GLU A 218 30.26 -10.29 11.19
C GLU A 218 31.52 -11.15 10.99
N GLU A 219 32.27 -11.45 12.05
CA GLU A 219 33.43 -12.35 11.99
C GLU A 219 33.04 -13.70 11.38
N ILE A 220 31.98 -14.35 11.87
CA ILE A 220 31.54 -15.64 11.34
C ILE A 220 31.18 -15.51 9.85
N ALA A 221 30.42 -14.50 9.47
CA ALA A 221 30.05 -14.28 8.06
C ALA A 221 31.28 -14.03 7.16
N THR A 222 32.30 -13.34 7.68
CA THR A 222 33.56 -13.13 6.94
C THR A 222 34.34 -14.43 6.76
N HIS A 223 34.36 -15.28 7.79
CA HIS A 223 34.99 -16.60 7.73
C HIS A 223 34.21 -17.50 6.76
N ASP A 224 32.89 -17.49 6.78
CA ASP A 224 32.05 -18.23 5.82
C ASP A 224 32.33 -17.82 4.38
N LYS A 225 32.44 -16.51 4.10
CA LYS A 225 32.87 -15.99 2.79
C LYS A 225 34.29 -16.42 2.42
N TYR A 226 35.20 -16.47 3.40
CA TYR A 226 36.54 -17.01 3.19
C TYR A 226 36.49 -18.49 2.83
N TYR A 227 35.68 -19.28 3.53
CA TYR A 227 35.46 -20.68 3.26
C TYR A 227 34.94 -20.89 1.85
N GLU A 228 33.86 -20.21 1.47
CA GLU A 228 33.25 -20.29 0.14
C GLU A 228 34.25 -20.00 -0.99
N LYS A 229 35.06 -18.94 -0.84
CA LYS A 229 36.03 -18.55 -1.87
C LYS A 229 37.22 -19.48 -2.01
N MET A 230 37.68 -20.05 -0.91
CA MET A 230 38.85 -20.94 -0.89
C MET A 230 38.48 -22.40 -1.08
N SER A 231 37.18 -22.72 -0.97
CA SER A 231 36.64 -24.05 -1.19
C SER A 231 36.90 -24.51 -2.62
N THR A 232 37.53 -25.67 -2.77
CA THR A 232 37.68 -26.33 -4.06
C THR A 232 36.56 -27.37 -4.21
N ARG A 233 36.10 -27.59 -5.44
CA ARG A 233 35.06 -28.60 -5.74
C ARG A 233 35.36 -29.98 -5.14
N ASP A 234 36.62 -30.40 -5.20
CA ASP A 234 37.05 -31.67 -4.63
C ASP A 234 37.10 -31.61 -3.09
N GLY A 235 37.50 -30.47 -2.52
CA GLY A 235 37.45 -30.24 -1.07
C GLY A 235 36.03 -30.39 -0.50
N GLU A 236 35.02 -29.85 -1.18
CA GLU A 236 33.61 -30.02 -0.79
C GLU A 236 33.15 -31.47 -0.93
N LYS A 237 33.45 -32.08 -2.08
CA LYS A 237 33.07 -33.48 -2.36
C LYS A 237 33.61 -34.45 -1.33
N PHE A 238 34.85 -34.23 -0.87
CA PHE A 238 35.52 -35.10 0.09
C PHE A 238 35.48 -34.57 1.53
N ARG A 239 34.73 -33.49 1.81
CA ARG A 239 34.62 -32.83 3.13
C ARG A 239 35.99 -32.53 3.77
N LEU A 240 36.96 -32.15 2.94
CA LEU A 240 38.28 -31.74 3.39
C LEU A 240 38.23 -30.32 3.93
N GLY A 241 38.85 -30.09 5.09
CA GLY A 241 39.01 -28.74 5.63
C GLY A 241 39.95 -27.89 4.76
N LEU A 242 39.82 -26.56 4.87
CA LEU A 242 40.79 -25.67 4.26
C LEU A 242 42.18 -25.86 4.85
N ARG A 243 43.21 -25.61 4.03
CA ARG A 243 44.61 -25.70 4.46
C ARG A 243 45.00 -24.64 5.48
N LYS A 244 44.30 -23.50 5.50
CA LYS A 244 44.56 -22.39 6.42
C LYS A 244 43.25 -21.98 7.06
N SER A 245 43.26 -21.84 8.38
CA SER A 245 42.25 -21.16 9.17
C SER A 245 42.90 -19.98 9.85
N PHE A 246 42.13 -18.91 10.04
CA PHE A 246 42.59 -17.71 10.71
C PHE A 246 41.77 -17.56 12.00
N ASN A 247 42.42 -17.13 13.07
CA ASN A 247 41.75 -16.88 14.36
C ASN A 247 41.36 -15.41 14.50
N ARG A 248 42.00 -14.51 13.75
CA ARG A 248 41.73 -13.08 13.72
C ARG A 248 41.38 -12.68 12.30
N LEU A 249 40.38 -11.82 12.17
CA LEU A 249 40.01 -11.15 10.92
C LEU A 249 41.19 -10.48 10.22
N GLU A 250 42.13 -9.89 10.97
CA GLU A 250 43.26 -9.13 10.45
C GLU A 250 44.25 -9.97 9.63
N ASP A 251 44.36 -11.26 9.96
CA ASP A 251 45.29 -12.18 9.32
C ASP A 251 44.72 -12.75 8.00
N MET A 252 43.41 -12.57 7.75
CA MET A 252 42.76 -13.02 6.54
C MET A 252 43.15 -12.17 5.31
N PRO A 253 42.97 -12.70 4.09
CA PRO A 253 43.18 -11.93 2.87
C PRO A 253 42.35 -10.64 2.88
N LYS A 254 43.03 -9.49 2.74
CA LYS A 254 42.43 -8.15 2.80
C LYS A 254 41.25 -7.96 1.84
N THR A 255 41.25 -8.66 0.71
CA THR A 255 40.14 -8.66 -0.27
C THR A 255 38.82 -9.14 0.34
N ILE A 256 38.87 -10.20 1.14
CA ILE A 256 37.70 -10.84 1.75
C ILE A 256 37.17 -10.01 2.93
N VAL A 257 38.09 -9.43 3.70
CA VAL A 257 37.76 -8.51 4.80
C VAL A 257 37.15 -7.19 4.26
N ALA A 258 37.63 -6.69 3.12
CA ALA A 258 37.07 -5.48 2.50
C ALA A 258 35.66 -5.72 1.91
N GLU A 259 35.44 -6.87 1.27
CA GLU A 259 34.13 -7.26 0.72
C GLU A 259 33.07 -7.54 1.79
N SER A 260 33.48 -8.00 2.97
CA SER A 260 32.57 -8.17 4.10
C SER A 260 32.17 -6.83 4.71
N LYS A 261 33.12 -5.90 4.89
CA LYS A 261 32.85 -4.56 5.43
C LYS A 261 31.98 -3.71 4.51
N SER A 262 32.17 -3.79 3.20
CA SER A 262 31.34 -3.05 2.21
C SER A 262 29.91 -3.56 2.07
N ALA A 263 29.62 -4.77 2.55
CA ALA A 263 28.26 -5.32 2.54
C ALA A 263 27.41 -4.86 3.74
N VAL A 264 28.03 -4.24 4.75
CA VAL A 264 27.39 -3.81 6.01
C VAL A 264 27.15 -2.29 6.05
N SER A 265 27.91 -1.52 5.26
CA SER A 265 27.72 -0.08 5.04
C SER A 265 26.64 0.22 4.00
#